data_AF-A0A819ND41-F1
#
_entry.id   AF-A0A819ND41-F1
#
_cell.length_a   1.000
_cell.length_b   1.000
_cell.length_c   1.000
_cell.angle_alpha   90.00
_cell.angle_beta   90.00
_cell.angle_gamma   90.00
#
_symmetry.space_group_name_H-M   'P 1'
#
loop_
_entity.id
_entity.type
_entity.pdbx_description
1 polymer ?
#
loop_
_entity_poly.entity_id
_entity_poly.type
_entity_poly.pdbx_seq_one_letter_code
_entity_poly.pdbx_strand_id
1 'polypeptide(L)'
;MHWLLLIYVCLSFLTYIVTSPITYENVRDTPYNVSYDHRAVKINGVRTMLISGAIHCLNTIQTLIFWNLHEQKANVFNFSGRANLSQFLQDADDAGLFIIEYINPYLAKNGGPIILAQIENEFSLTEIPWILCNGHAANSTIETCNSCNCLDDGQAVAIRTTTDFAYSVAEWFAGDGSYHSSYMWHGGNNYGRTAASGITTMYSDDALLHADGIPNEPKYTQLSRLQHLITNYAQVLLSQDSTRTSLPYWDGQKWSIGTEQFVYSYPPSLHFICNQNNNTFGVLFHSTNVSDIRSDNTEIFPIIIGPLEWRTWSEAVTSNLPILTSLNPIEQLKITNDETIYLWYRRNVTLTQTQSHTLVRVETRKANALLFFLNGKYLGEFDNHDHSQGSLTATISLDLSTFKSNQQYLFEILSISLGINNDIWENNFDYKGLVGEYFQIYTEQGSSKVEWNTQWTKGINKPITWFQARFNLDHIIREDLNTNPILLDAQGINPGHAFINGNDLGLYWLLQGVCHDSTPCCCQQAQINCLQPTQRYYHIPSN
;
A
#
# COMPACT_ATOMS: atom_id res chain seq x y z
N MET A 1 -49.92 -55.39 0.70
CA MET A 1 -49.01 -55.15 -0.43
C MET A 1 -48.92 -53.65 -0.74
N HIS A 2 -48.57 -52.80 0.25
CA HIS A 2 -48.47 -51.32 0.10
C HIS A 2 -47.66 -50.68 1.26
N TRP A 3 -46.53 -51.28 1.64
CA TRP A 3 -45.59 -50.69 2.63
C TRP A 3 -44.10 -50.93 2.29
N LEU A 4 -43.80 -51.37 1.06
CA LEU A 4 -42.44 -51.57 0.55
C LEU A 4 -42.07 -50.63 -0.62
N LEU A 5 -43.02 -49.82 -1.12
CA LEU A 5 -42.77 -48.84 -2.19
C LEU A 5 -42.40 -47.43 -1.70
N LEU A 6 -42.57 -47.13 -0.40
CA LEU A 6 -42.21 -45.82 0.17
C LEU A 6 -40.77 -45.77 0.69
N ILE A 7 -40.15 -46.93 0.95
CA ILE A 7 -38.75 -47.00 1.41
C ILE A 7 -37.78 -46.92 0.22
N TYR A 8 -38.18 -47.34 -0.98
CA TYR A 8 -37.33 -47.23 -2.18
C TYR A 8 -37.33 -45.83 -2.83
N VAL A 9 -38.34 -44.99 -2.55
CA VAL A 9 -38.41 -43.61 -3.07
C VAL A 9 -37.73 -42.61 -2.13
N CYS A 10 -37.54 -42.94 -0.83
CA CYS A 10 -36.72 -42.14 0.09
C CYS A 10 -35.22 -42.52 0.08
N LEU A 11 -34.84 -43.68 -0.45
CA LEU A 11 -33.43 -44.12 -0.56
C LEU A 11 -32.79 -43.84 -1.93
N SER A 12 -33.54 -43.27 -2.88
CA SER A 12 -33.02 -42.80 -4.18
C SER A 12 -32.87 -41.28 -4.27
N PHE A 13 -33.10 -40.57 -3.16
CA PHE A 13 -32.79 -39.14 -2.96
C PHE A 13 -31.59 -38.92 -2.02
N LEU A 14 -30.68 -39.91 -1.93
CA LEU A 14 -29.50 -39.87 -1.06
C LEU A 14 -28.16 -39.95 -1.83
N THR A 15 -28.20 -39.66 -3.14
CA THR A 15 -27.02 -39.37 -3.95
C THR A 15 -27.36 -38.15 -4.80
N TYR A 16 -26.57 -37.09 -4.64
CA TYR A 16 -26.85 -35.69 -5.02
C TYR A 16 -27.66 -34.90 -4.00
N ILE A 17 -27.14 -34.80 -2.77
CA ILE A 17 -27.11 -33.45 -2.17
C ILE A 17 -26.17 -32.66 -3.06
N VAL A 18 -26.73 -31.95 -4.04
CA VAL A 18 -26.06 -30.80 -4.65
C VAL A 18 -25.98 -29.79 -3.52
N THR A 19 -24.94 -29.91 -2.68
CA THR A 19 -24.65 -28.87 -1.70
C THR A 19 -24.28 -27.66 -2.52
N SER A 20 -25.17 -26.65 -2.55
CA SER A 20 -24.78 -25.31 -2.98
C SER A 20 -23.47 -24.95 -2.28
N PRO A 21 -22.54 -24.25 -2.96
CA PRO A 21 -21.31 -23.82 -2.32
C PRO A 21 -21.65 -23.06 -1.05
N ILE A 22 -20.99 -23.41 0.06
CA ILE A 22 -21.21 -22.77 1.35
C ILE A 22 -20.77 -21.30 1.23
N THR A 23 -21.65 -20.38 1.59
CA THR A 23 -21.38 -18.94 1.67
C THR A 23 -21.17 -18.54 3.12
N TYR A 24 -20.61 -17.34 3.35
CA TYR A 24 -20.48 -16.78 4.70
C TYR A 24 -21.82 -16.75 5.43
N GLU A 25 -22.87 -16.28 4.75
CA GLU A 25 -24.24 -16.26 5.26
C GLU A 25 -24.77 -17.62 5.73
N ASN A 26 -24.23 -18.74 5.23
CA ASN A 26 -24.64 -20.06 5.69
C ASN A 26 -24.05 -20.43 7.06
N VAL A 27 -22.98 -19.77 7.49
CA VAL A 27 -22.24 -20.07 8.72
C VAL A 27 -22.11 -18.88 9.67
N ARG A 28 -22.59 -17.69 9.27
CA ARG A 28 -22.59 -16.47 10.07
C ARG A 28 -23.19 -16.74 11.46
N ASP A 29 -22.56 -16.19 12.49
CA ASP A 29 -22.92 -16.36 13.90
C ASP A 29 -22.97 -17.81 14.43
N THR A 30 -22.41 -18.77 13.69
CA THR A 30 -22.34 -20.17 14.10
C THR A 30 -20.91 -20.67 14.12
N PRO A 31 -20.52 -21.52 15.10
CA PRO A 31 -19.24 -22.19 15.05
C PRO A 31 -19.13 -23.04 13.77
N TYR A 32 -18.06 -22.84 13.02
CA TYR A 32 -17.75 -23.65 11.84
C TYR A 32 -16.33 -24.20 11.92
N ASN A 33 -16.11 -25.34 11.27
CA ASN A 33 -14.82 -26.01 11.20
C ASN A 33 -14.14 -25.74 9.86
N VAL A 34 -12.89 -25.27 9.90
CA VAL A 34 -12.07 -25.07 8.70
C VAL A 34 -11.08 -26.23 8.57
N SER A 35 -11.01 -26.82 7.39
CA SER A 35 -10.02 -27.83 7.01
C SER A 35 -9.67 -27.67 5.53
N TYR A 36 -8.85 -28.55 4.96
CA TYR A 36 -8.59 -28.55 3.53
C TYR A 36 -8.43 -29.99 3.02
N ASP A 37 -8.39 -30.14 1.70
CA ASP A 37 -7.93 -31.36 1.03
C ASP A 37 -7.07 -30.98 -0.18
N HIS A 38 -6.76 -31.95 -1.05
CA HIS A 38 -5.95 -31.69 -2.25
C HIS A 38 -6.55 -30.66 -3.21
N ARG A 39 -7.85 -30.34 -3.08
CA ARG A 39 -8.57 -29.46 -3.99
C ARG A 39 -8.77 -28.08 -3.41
N ALA A 40 -9.26 -27.98 -2.18
CA ALA A 40 -9.68 -26.68 -1.63
C ALA A 40 -9.74 -26.66 -0.11
N VAL A 41 -9.82 -25.43 0.41
CA VAL A 41 -10.30 -25.15 1.77
C VAL A 41 -11.75 -25.62 1.89
N LYS A 42 -12.08 -26.19 3.05
CA LYS A 42 -13.39 -26.71 3.39
C LYS A 42 -13.92 -26.03 4.64
N ILE A 43 -15.13 -25.50 4.56
CA ILE A 43 -15.86 -24.92 5.69
C ILE A 43 -17.01 -25.88 6.02
N ASN A 44 -17.04 -26.38 7.26
CA ASN A 44 -17.96 -27.45 7.68
C ASN A 44 -17.93 -28.69 6.76
N GLY A 45 -16.74 -29.02 6.25
CA GLY A 45 -16.52 -30.16 5.35
C GLY A 45 -16.89 -29.91 3.88
N VAL A 46 -17.43 -28.73 3.54
CA VAL A 46 -17.80 -28.35 2.17
C VAL A 46 -16.66 -27.57 1.53
N ARG A 47 -16.14 -28.06 0.40
CA ARG A 47 -15.13 -27.34 -0.40
C ARG A 47 -15.65 -25.97 -0.79
N THR A 48 -14.84 -24.94 -0.59
CA THR A 48 -15.22 -23.54 -0.78
C THR A 48 -14.25 -22.87 -1.74
N MET A 49 -14.79 -22.13 -2.71
CA MET A 49 -14.00 -21.32 -3.65
C MET A 49 -13.78 -19.96 -2.99
N LEU A 50 -12.54 -19.57 -2.76
CA LEU A 50 -12.21 -18.34 -2.05
C LEU A 50 -11.60 -17.32 -3.01
N ILE A 51 -12.27 -16.19 -3.18
CA ILE A 51 -11.80 -15.05 -3.98
C ILE A 51 -11.62 -13.89 -3.01
N SER A 52 -10.35 -13.54 -2.81
CA SER A 52 -9.90 -12.59 -1.80
C SER A 52 -9.27 -11.35 -2.43
N GLY A 53 -9.26 -10.29 -1.63
CA GLY A 53 -8.70 -9.00 -1.94
C GLY A 53 -8.98 -8.04 -0.80
N ALA A 54 -8.33 -6.89 -0.81
CA ALA A 54 -8.59 -5.82 0.14
C ALA A 54 -9.81 -4.92 -0.25
N ILE A 55 -11.05 -5.46 -0.36
CA ILE A 55 -12.39 -4.77 -0.32
C ILE A 55 -13.28 -4.74 -1.61
N HIS A 56 -14.44 -5.46 -1.58
CA HIS A 56 -15.63 -5.53 -2.50
C HIS A 56 -15.56 -6.42 -3.78
N CYS A 57 -16.67 -7.12 -4.13
CA CYS A 57 -16.79 -8.25 -5.11
C CYS A 57 -16.11 -9.57 -4.71
N LEU A 58 -15.71 -9.64 -3.45
CA LEU A 58 -14.97 -10.73 -2.86
C LEU A 58 -15.89 -11.54 -1.95
N ASN A 59 -15.51 -12.76 -1.64
CA ASN A 59 -16.13 -13.50 -0.53
C ASN A 59 -15.19 -13.60 0.68
N THR A 60 -13.97 -13.07 0.55
CA THR A 60 -12.92 -13.08 1.56
C THR A 60 -12.14 -11.76 1.54
N ILE A 61 -11.69 -11.25 2.68
CA ILE A 61 -10.73 -10.15 2.79
C ILE A 61 -9.42 -10.65 3.40
N GLN A 62 -8.30 -10.18 2.84
CA GLN A 62 -6.94 -10.39 3.37
C GLN A 62 -6.40 -9.06 3.90
N THR A 63 -5.85 -9.03 5.12
CA THR A 63 -5.22 -7.84 5.70
C THR A 63 -4.01 -8.19 6.58
N LEU A 64 -3.01 -7.32 6.61
CA LEU A 64 -1.88 -7.39 7.54
C LEU A 64 -2.22 -6.70 8.87
N ILE A 65 -1.59 -7.13 9.95
CA ILE A 65 -1.62 -6.43 11.24
C ILE A 65 -0.32 -5.67 11.40
N PHE A 66 -0.41 -4.34 11.45
CA PHE A 66 0.75 -3.45 11.57
C PHE A 66 1.09 -3.26 13.05
N TRP A 67 1.99 -4.08 13.59
CA TRP A 67 2.34 -4.00 15.01
C TRP A 67 2.84 -2.60 15.41
N ASN A 68 3.69 -1.98 14.61
CA ASN A 68 4.17 -0.61 14.82
C ASN A 68 3.04 0.45 14.85
N LEU A 69 1.87 0.19 14.25
CA LEU A 69 0.69 1.04 14.38
C LEU A 69 -0.04 0.80 15.72
N HIS A 70 -0.08 -0.45 16.18
CA HIS A 70 -0.78 -0.85 17.39
C HIS A 70 0.05 -0.67 18.66
N GLU A 71 1.38 -0.65 18.61
CA GLU A 71 2.26 -0.52 19.77
C GLU A 71 3.45 0.41 19.46
N GLN A 72 3.16 1.69 19.22
CA GLN A 72 4.20 2.71 18.95
C GLN A 72 5.15 2.95 20.13
N LYS A 73 4.73 2.59 21.34
CA LYS A 73 5.53 2.62 22.56
C LYS A 73 5.35 1.30 23.28
N ALA A 74 6.46 0.71 23.73
CA ALA A 74 6.44 -0.58 24.41
C ALA A 74 5.39 -0.63 25.53
N ASN A 75 4.52 -1.63 25.46
CA ASN A 75 3.37 -1.89 26.32
C ASN A 75 2.25 -0.83 26.29
N VAL A 76 2.21 0.05 25.27
CA VAL A 76 1.16 1.05 25.07
C VAL A 76 0.43 0.75 23.76
N PHE A 77 -0.74 0.14 23.89
CA PHE A 77 -1.52 -0.32 22.74
C PHE A 77 -2.52 0.74 22.24
N ASN A 78 -2.65 0.87 20.92
CA ASN A 78 -3.64 1.69 20.24
C ASN A 78 -4.51 0.85 19.29
N PHE A 79 -5.81 0.79 19.60
CA PHE A 79 -6.84 0.17 18.77
C PHE A 79 -7.98 1.15 18.46
N SER A 80 -7.66 2.44 18.29
CA SER A 80 -8.63 3.49 18.01
C SER A 80 -8.47 4.07 16.60
N GLY A 81 -9.51 4.73 16.09
CA GLY A 81 -9.51 5.33 14.74
C GLY A 81 -9.17 4.29 13.67
N ARG A 82 -8.21 4.62 12.78
CA ARG A 82 -7.74 3.69 11.72
C ARG A 82 -7.03 2.43 12.24
N ALA A 83 -6.63 2.41 13.52
CA ALA A 83 -6.02 1.24 14.16
C ALA A 83 -7.07 0.34 14.84
N ASN A 84 -8.36 0.63 14.71
CA ASN A 84 -9.41 -0.19 15.33
C ASN A 84 -9.65 -1.48 14.53
N LEU A 85 -8.81 -2.48 14.79
CA LEU A 85 -8.91 -3.80 14.17
C LEU A 85 -10.27 -4.47 14.43
N SER A 86 -10.81 -4.34 15.64
CA SER A 86 -12.12 -4.95 15.98
C SER A 86 -13.26 -4.37 15.14
N GLN A 87 -13.26 -3.05 14.91
CA GLN A 87 -14.26 -2.43 14.03
C GLN A 87 -14.10 -2.91 12.59
N PHE A 88 -12.87 -2.98 12.07
CA PHE A 88 -12.62 -3.50 10.73
C PHE A 88 -13.12 -4.94 10.55
N LEU A 89 -12.87 -5.81 11.53
CA LEU A 89 -13.36 -7.19 11.51
C LEU A 89 -14.89 -7.25 11.59
N GLN A 90 -15.52 -6.36 12.36
CA GLN A 90 -16.99 -6.26 12.44
C GLN A 90 -17.59 -5.75 11.13
N ASP A 91 -17.00 -4.74 10.50
CA ASP A 91 -17.47 -4.21 9.22
C ASP A 91 -17.40 -5.27 8.11
N ALA A 92 -16.37 -6.12 8.13
CA ALA A 92 -16.24 -7.25 7.20
C ALA A 92 -17.27 -8.36 7.47
N ASP A 93 -17.57 -8.70 8.73
CA ASP A 93 -18.67 -9.59 9.11
C ASP A 93 -20.02 -9.01 8.64
N ASP A 94 -20.27 -7.71 8.88
CA ASP A 94 -21.49 -7.02 8.45
C ASP A 94 -21.64 -6.97 6.92
N ALA A 95 -20.53 -6.93 6.19
CA ALA A 95 -20.49 -7.03 4.73
C ALA A 95 -20.62 -8.47 4.20
N GLY A 96 -20.67 -9.48 5.09
CA GLY A 96 -20.86 -10.88 4.72
C GLY A 96 -19.60 -11.56 4.18
N LEU A 97 -18.42 -11.17 4.66
CA LEU A 97 -17.12 -11.60 4.13
C LEU A 97 -16.37 -12.50 5.11
N PHE A 98 -15.76 -13.56 4.60
CA PHE A 98 -14.72 -14.28 5.35
C PHE A 98 -13.46 -13.41 5.49
N ILE A 99 -12.63 -13.66 6.50
CA ILE A 99 -11.39 -12.91 6.76
C ILE A 99 -10.21 -13.87 6.85
N ILE A 100 -9.07 -13.44 6.31
CA ILE A 100 -7.77 -14.10 6.50
C ILE A 100 -6.89 -13.13 7.30
N GLU A 101 -6.55 -13.51 8.52
CA GLU A 101 -5.76 -12.72 9.48
C GLU A 101 -4.27 -13.11 9.42
N TYR A 102 -3.33 -12.36 9.98
CA TYR A 102 -1.91 -12.76 9.95
C TYR A 102 -1.37 -13.17 11.34
N ILE A 103 -1.95 -12.77 12.48
CA ILE A 103 -1.37 -13.12 13.81
C ILE A 103 -2.49 -13.30 14.88
N ASN A 104 -2.25 -14.16 15.89
CA ASN A 104 -3.17 -14.72 16.90
C ASN A 104 -2.91 -14.15 18.34
N PRO A 105 -3.69 -14.44 19.44
CA PRO A 105 -4.75 -15.44 19.55
C PRO A 105 -6.00 -15.06 20.36
N TYR A 106 -6.93 -14.25 19.86
CA TYR A 106 -8.31 -14.22 20.40
C TYR A 106 -9.29 -13.72 19.32
N LEU A 107 -10.36 -14.49 19.07
CA LEU A 107 -11.69 -14.20 18.49
C LEU A 107 -12.08 -15.37 17.55
N ALA A 108 -13.14 -16.17 17.73
CA ALA A 108 -14.37 -16.03 18.49
C ALA A 108 -14.71 -17.33 19.26
N LYS A 109 -15.30 -17.22 20.45
CA LYS A 109 -15.95 -18.37 21.12
C LYS A 109 -17.22 -18.84 20.38
N ASN A 110 -17.74 -18.04 19.44
CA ASN A 110 -19.03 -18.23 18.76
C ASN A 110 -18.98 -18.06 17.21
N GLY A 111 -17.84 -18.32 16.53
CA GLY A 111 -17.77 -18.32 15.05
C GLY A 111 -17.72 -16.94 14.37
N GLY A 112 -16.55 -16.28 14.40
CA GLY A 112 -16.28 -15.01 13.70
C GLY A 112 -15.84 -15.20 12.24
N PRO A 113 -15.51 -14.15 11.48
CA PRO A 113 -15.23 -14.24 10.03
C PRO A 113 -13.89 -14.89 9.66
N ILE A 114 -12.97 -15.08 10.61
CA ILE A 114 -11.60 -15.53 10.33
C ILE A 114 -11.55 -17.01 9.93
N ILE A 115 -11.10 -17.31 8.71
CA ILE A 115 -10.99 -18.68 8.16
C ILE A 115 -9.56 -19.18 8.02
N LEU A 116 -8.58 -18.29 7.86
CA LEU A 116 -7.17 -18.63 7.74
C LEU A 116 -6.34 -17.57 8.45
N ALA A 117 -5.13 -17.93 8.87
CA ALA A 117 -4.16 -16.93 9.22
C ALA A 117 -2.69 -17.25 8.86
N GLN A 118 -1.90 -16.21 8.61
CA GLN A 118 -0.51 -16.31 8.13
C GLN A 118 0.51 -15.73 9.11
N ILE A 119 1.23 -16.61 9.82
CA ILE A 119 2.13 -16.23 10.94
C ILE A 119 3.44 -15.52 10.54
N GLU A 120 3.76 -15.46 9.25
CA GLU A 120 4.94 -14.79 8.70
C GLU A 120 4.72 -14.50 7.19
N ASN A 121 5.31 -13.45 6.64
CA ASN A 121 5.38 -13.10 5.23
C ASN A 121 6.79 -13.30 4.64
N GLU A 122 6.93 -14.29 3.75
CA GLU A 122 8.16 -14.59 2.99
C GLU A 122 9.36 -15.07 3.85
N PHE A 123 9.07 -15.72 4.98
CA PHE A 123 10.07 -16.31 5.88
C PHE A 123 10.52 -17.71 5.48
N SER A 124 11.81 -17.99 5.62
CA SER A 124 12.37 -19.33 5.43
C SER A 124 12.67 -20.02 6.78
N LEU A 125 11.93 -21.11 7.04
CA LEU A 125 12.08 -22.13 8.11
C LEU A 125 11.55 -21.78 9.53
N THR A 126 10.48 -22.45 9.97
CA THR A 126 10.26 -23.16 11.29
C THR A 126 8.77 -23.49 11.55
N GLU A 127 8.50 -24.48 12.41
CA GLU A 127 7.27 -25.28 12.48
C GLU A 127 6.10 -24.70 13.31
N ILE A 128 4.84 -24.71 12.81
CA ILE A 128 3.48 -24.81 13.45
C ILE A 128 2.38 -24.61 12.32
N PRO A 129 1.09 -25.06 12.42
CA PRO A 129 0.10 -24.99 11.34
C PRO A 129 -0.45 -23.57 11.06
N TRP A 130 0.01 -22.95 9.97
CA TRP A 130 -0.31 -21.59 9.48
C TRP A 130 -0.18 -21.55 7.96
N ILE A 131 -0.76 -20.55 7.26
CA ILE A 131 -0.37 -20.29 5.85
C ILE A 131 0.98 -19.57 5.86
N LEU A 132 1.87 -19.86 4.91
CA LEU A 132 3.06 -19.07 4.65
C LEU A 132 3.26 -18.85 3.15
N CYS A 133 3.46 -17.60 2.74
CA CYS A 133 3.87 -17.28 1.38
C CYS A 133 5.35 -17.64 1.17
N ASN A 134 5.65 -18.42 0.12
CA ASN A 134 7.01 -18.84 -0.25
C ASN A 134 7.85 -19.46 0.90
N GLY A 135 7.21 -20.21 1.81
CA GLY A 135 7.86 -20.78 2.99
C GLY A 135 7.43 -22.23 3.29
N HIS A 136 8.40 -23.13 3.47
CA HIS A 136 8.18 -24.47 4.02
C HIS A 136 8.43 -24.46 5.54
N ALA A 137 7.34 -24.50 6.31
CA ALA A 137 7.42 -24.31 7.76
C ALA A 137 6.98 -25.57 8.55
N ALA A 138 5.86 -26.23 8.21
CA ALA A 138 5.40 -27.49 8.82
C ALA A 138 4.52 -28.37 7.91
N ASN A 139 4.29 -29.64 8.29
CA ASN A 139 3.41 -30.60 7.58
C ASN A 139 1.92 -30.19 7.48
N SER A 140 1.49 -29.17 8.23
CA SER A 140 0.12 -28.63 8.21
C SER A 140 0.06 -27.18 7.73
N THR A 141 1.14 -26.70 7.09
CA THR A 141 1.21 -25.39 6.44
C THR A 141 0.77 -25.53 4.99
N ILE A 142 -0.11 -24.64 4.54
CA ILE A 142 -0.39 -24.47 3.10
C ILE A 142 0.64 -23.45 2.59
N GLU A 143 1.55 -23.89 1.73
CA GLU A 143 2.45 -22.99 1.02
C GLU A 143 1.65 -22.25 -0.05
N THR A 144 1.70 -20.93 -0.03
CA THR A 144 1.08 -20.05 -1.02
C THR A 144 2.16 -19.38 -1.88
N CYS A 145 1.82 -19.08 -3.13
CA CYS A 145 2.72 -18.40 -4.04
C CYS A 145 2.34 -16.92 -4.14
N ASN A 146 3.33 -16.04 -4.00
CA ASN A 146 3.21 -14.63 -4.37
C ASN A 146 3.56 -14.45 -5.85
N SER A 147 2.87 -13.53 -6.53
CA SER A 147 3.25 -13.05 -7.87
C SER A 147 4.22 -11.85 -7.76
N CYS A 148 4.54 -11.17 -8.86
CA CYS A 148 5.62 -10.17 -8.92
C CYS A 148 5.36 -8.89 -8.09
N ASN A 149 6.30 -8.55 -7.19
CA ASN A 149 6.33 -7.30 -6.39
C ASN A 149 7.13 -6.21 -7.09
N CYS A 150 6.73 -4.93 -7.04
CA CYS A 150 7.61 -3.78 -7.33
C CYS A 150 6.91 -2.43 -7.03
N LEU A 151 7.43 -1.59 -6.12
CA LEU A 151 7.61 -0.13 -6.26
C LEU A 151 8.63 0.37 -5.20
N ASP A 152 9.65 1.10 -5.65
CA ASP A 152 10.61 1.89 -4.85
C ASP A 152 10.44 3.39 -5.18
N ASP A 153 10.76 4.30 -4.26
CA ASP A 153 10.70 5.75 -4.48
C ASP A 153 11.52 6.24 -5.67
N GLY A 154 10.99 7.25 -6.37
CA GLY A 154 11.62 7.90 -7.52
C GLY A 154 11.39 7.20 -8.87
N GLN A 155 10.73 6.05 -8.88
CA GLN A 155 10.36 5.36 -10.12
C GLN A 155 8.98 5.81 -10.63
N ALA A 156 8.79 5.69 -11.94
CA ALA A 156 7.49 5.85 -12.58
C ALA A 156 6.46 4.83 -12.07
N VAL A 157 5.16 5.17 -12.13
CA VAL A 157 4.10 4.27 -11.69
C VAL A 157 4.06 3.06 -12.63
N ALA A 158 4.24 1.88 -12.06
CA ALA A 158 4.28 0.64 -12.82
C ALA A 158 2.88 0.04 -13.00
N ILE A 159 2.64 -0.50 -14.19
CA ILE A 159 1.33 -0.99 -14.63
C ILE A 159 1.40 -2.44 -15.09
N ARG A 160 0.48 -3.24 -14.57
CA ARG A 160 0.09 -4.56 -15.08
C ARG A 160 -1.23 -4.43 -15.83
N THR A 161 -1.24 -4.82 -17.11
CA THR A 161 -2.44 -4.61 -17.95
C THR A 161 -3.63 -5.43 -17.45
N THR A 162 -4.84 -4.89 -17.63
CA THR A 162 -6.10 -5.58 -17.30
C THR A 162 -6.19 -6.96 -17.95
N THR A 163 -5.79 -7.07 -19.21
CA THR A 163 -5.79 -8.31 -19.99
C THR A 163 -4.91 -9.37 -19.36
N ASP A 164 -3.67 -9.01 -19.03
CA ASP A 164 -2.70 -9.91 -18.41
C ASP A 164 -3.18 -10.38 -17.04
N PHE A 165 -3.67 -9.44 -16.23
CA PHE A 165 -4.17 -9.77 -14.91
C PHE A 165 -5.37 -10.71 -14.97
N ALA A 166 -6.36 -10.40 -15.82
CA ALA A 166 -7.52 -11.27 -16.03
C ALA A 166 -7.11 -12.65 -16.57
N TYR A 167 -6.15 -12.72 -17.49
CA TYR A 167 -5.62 -13.99 -18.00
C TYR A 167 -4.98 -14.82 -16.88
N SER A 168 -4.09 -14.21 -16.09
CA SER A 168 -3.36 -14.89 -15.01
C SER A 168 -4.29 -15.42 -13.91
N VAL A 169 -5.30 -14.64 -13.52
CA VAL A 169 -6.32 -15.07 -12.56
C VAL A 169 -7.16 -16.21 -13.14
N ALA A 170 -7.59 -16.09 -14.41
CA ALA A 170 -8.38 -17.13 -15.06
C ALA A 170 -7.58 -18.44 -15.20
N GLU A 171 -6.30 -18.35 -15.56
CA GLU A 171 -5.41 -19.51 -15.69
C GLU A 171 -5.17 -20.20 -14.35
N TRP A 172 -5.02 -19.44 -13.26
CA TRP A 172 -4.92 -19.99 -11.91
C TRP A 172 -6.11 -20.89 -11.55
N PHE A 173 -7.33 -20.40 -11.76
CA PHE A 173 -8.55 -21.20 -11.52
C PHE A 173 -8.73 -22.33 -12.55
N ALA A 174 -8.28 -22.12 -13.79
CA ALA A 174 -8.32 -23.15 -14.81
C ALA A 174 -7.45 -24.35 -14.44
N GLY A 175 -6.24 -24.08 -13.94
CA GLY A 175 -5.26 -25.05 -13.45
C GLY A 175 -5.46 -25.46 -12.00
N ASP A 176 -6.71 -25.66 -11.57
CA ASP A 176 -7.08 -26.27 -10.29
C ASP A 176 -6.96 -25.38 -9.04
N GLY A 177 -6.61 -24.11 -9.19
CA GLY A 177 -6.61 -23.13 -8.10
C GLY A 177 -7.98 -22.96 -7.44
N SER A 178 -8.00 -22.82 -6.12
CA SER A 178 -9.23 -22.68 -5.32
C SER A 178 -9.23 -21.51 -4.32
N TYR A 179 -8.10 -20.79 -4.24
CA TYR A 179 -7.92 -19.55 -3.50
C TYR A 179 -7.08 -18.58 -4.32
N HIS A 180 -7.55 -17.34 -4.51
CA HIS A 180 -6.76 -16.26 -5.10
C HIS A 180 -6.97 -14.97 -4.32
N SER A 181 -5.89 -14.22 -4.09
CA SER A 181 -5.95 -12.90 -3.45
C SER A 181 -5.28 -11.84 -4.32
N SER A 182 -6.02 -10.77 -4.65
CA SER A 182 -5.45 -9.62 -5.36
C SER A 182 -4.70 -8.73 -4.38
N TYR A 183 -3.36 -8.70 -4.48
CA TYR A 183 -2.50 -7.76 -3.78
C TYR A 183 -2.02 -6.68 -4.77
N MET A 184 -2.56 -5.46 -4.78
CA MET A 184 -3.67 -4.94 -3.95
C MET A 184 -4.98 -4.92 -4.73
N TRP A 185 -6.08 -5.17 -4.01
CA TRP A 185 -7.43 -4.88 -4.50
C TRP A 185 -7.75 -3.39 -4.34
N HIS A 186 -7.47 -2.84 -3.15
CA HIS A 186 -7.38 -1.41 -2.87
C HIS A 186 -6.07 -1.17 -2.12
N GLY A 187 -5.17 -0.36 -2.68
CA GLY A 187 -3.89 -0.03 -2.04
C GLY A 187 -4.02 1.05 -0.98
N GLY A 188 -4.86 2.05 -1.23
CA GLY A 188 -5.05 3.18 -0.34
C GLY A 188 -3.82 4.07 -0.20
N ASN A 189 -3.66 4.68 0.97
CA ASN A 189 -2.64 5.69 1.24
C ASN A 189 -1.88 5.42 2.55
N ASN A 190 -0.58 5.65 2.52
CA ASN A 190 0.34 5.65 3.65
C ASN A 190 0.20 6.94 4.46
N TYR A 191 -0.92 7.15 5.16
CA TYR A 191 -1.07 8.34 6.00
C TYR A 191 -0.10 8.34 7.18
N GLY A 192 0.26 9.52 7.64
CA GLY A 192 1.26 9.66 8.68
C GLY A 192 2.68 9.61 8.14
N ARG A 193 3.62 9.60 9.07
CA ARG A 193 5.06 9.45 8.78
C ARG A 193 5.61 8.05 9.02
N THR A 194 4.83 7.15 9.63
CA THR A 194 5.30 5.81 10.06
C THR A 194 4.71 4.66 9.22
N ALA A 195 3.94 4.96 8.18
CA ALA A 195 3.28 3.96 7.33
C ALA A 195 4.13 3.55 6.12
N ALA A 196 5.05 4.41 5.69
CA ALA A 196 5.89 4.23 4.50
C ALA A 196 7.36 4.41 4.82
N SER A 197 8.21 3.72 4.06
CA SER A 197 9.65 3.98 4.01
C SER A 197 10.10 3.99 2.57
N GLY A 198 10.43 5.17 2.05
CA GLY A 198 10.89 5.25 0.67
C GLY A 198 9.90 4.81 -0.36
N ILE A 199 8.63 5.07 -0.09
CA ILE A 199 7.54 4.94 -1.05
C ILE A 199 6.63 6.15 -0.93
N THR A 200 5.91 6.45 -2.00
CA THR A 200 4.92 7.53 -2.06
C THR A 200 3.83 7.41 -0.99
N THR A 201 3.20 8.54 -0.65
CA THR A 201 2.03 8.53 0.24
C THR A 201 0.87 7.74 -0.40
N MET A 202 0.73 7.78 -1.72
CA MET A 202 -0.09 6.83 -2.46
C MET A 202 0.57 5.45 -2.43
N TYR A 203 -0.09 4.42 -1.88
CA TYR A 203 0.54 3.11 -1.74
C TYR A 203 0.54 2.31 -3.05
N SER A 204 -0.62 2.27 -3.73
CA SER A 204 -0.75 1.64 -5.05
C SER A 204 -1.98 2.20 -5.75
N ASP A 205 -1.82 2.48 -7.05
CA ASP A 205 -2.90 3.01 -7.89
C ASP A 205 -3.21 2.13 -9.11
N ASP A 206 -2.37 1.13 -9.38
CA ASP A 206 -2.64 0.10 -10.40
C ASP A 206 -3.44 -1.10 -9.84
N ALA A 207 -4.18 -0.86 -8.76
CA ALA A 207 -5.08 -1.80 -8.10
C ALA A 207 -6.47 -1.80 -8.78
N LEU A 208 -7.43 -2.60 -8.29
CA LEU A 208 -8.79 -2.60 -8.83
C LEU A 208 -9.58 -1.38 -8.40
N LEU A 209 -9.30 -0.85 -7.21
CA LEU A 209 -9.71 0.49 -6.81
C LEU A 209 -8.46 1.37 -6.76
N HIS A 210 -8.57 2.59 -7.28
CA HIS A 210 -7.58 3.64 -7.10
C HIS A 210 -7.31 3.89 -5.62
N ALA A 211 -6.22 4.59 -5.32
CA ALA A 211 -5.83 4.92 -3.94
C ALA A 211 -6.89 5.77 -3.21
N ASP A 212 -7.75 6.45 -3.96
CA ASP A 212 -8.86 7.27 -3.46
C ASP A 212 -10.21 6.52 -3.39
N GLY A 213 -10.22 5.24 -3.78
CA GLY A 213 -11.39 4.36 -3.71
C GLY A 213 -12.27 4.33 -4.97
N ILE A 214 -11.95 5.11 -6.01
CA ILE A 214 -12.69 5.06 -7.28
C ILE A 214 -12.36 3.76 -8.05
N PRO A 215 -13.32 3.12 -8.73
CA PRO A 215 -13.04 1.99 -9.61
C PRO A 215 -12.01 2.28 -10.70
N ASN A 216 -10.95 1.48 -10.78
CA ASN A 216 -9.94 1.57 -11.85
C ASN A 216 -10.43 0.85 -13.11
N GLU A 217 -11.04 1.58 -14.03
CA GLU A 217 -11.59 0.98 -15.26
C GLU A 217 -10.60 0.94 -16.42
N PRO A 218 -10.53 -0.17 -17.19
CA PRO A 218 -11.48 -1.29 -17.22
C PRO A 218 -11.14 -2.44 -16.27
N LYS A 219 -10.12 -2.29 -15.41
CA LYS A 219 -9.57 -3.37 -14.57
C LYS A 219 -10.61 -3.87 -13.57
N TYR A 220 -11.26 -2.96 -12.86
CA TYR A 220 -12.31 -3.24 -11.89
C TYR A 220 -13.43 -4.07 -12.51
N THR A 221 -14.08 -3.59 -13.57
CA THR A 221 -15.21 -4.30 -14.18
C THR A 221 -14.79 -5.62 -14.80
N GLN A 222 -13.64 -5.67 -15.49
CA GLN A 222 -13.22 -6.90 -16.17
C GLN A 222 -12.88 -8.02 -15.20
N LEU A 223 -12.16 -7.72 -14.11
CA LEU A 223 -11.84 -8.72 -13.09
C LEU A 223 -13.09 -9.11 -12.29
N SER A 224 -13.97 -8.15 -12.00
CA SER A 224 -15.27 -8.45 -11.36
C SER A 224 -16.07 -9.45 -12.19
N ARG A 225 -16.18 -9.27 -13.51
CA ARG A 225 -16.87 -10.22 -14.41
C ARG A 225 -16.27 -11.62 -14.34
N LEU A 226 -14.94 -11.73 -14.38
CA LEU A 226 -14.25 -13.01 -14.26
C LEU A 226 -14.58 -13.68 -12.92
N GLN A 227 -14.48 -12.96 -11.81
CA GLN A 227 -14.73 -13.51 -10.48
C GLN A 227 -16.17 -13.96 -10.26
N HIS A 228 -17.14 -13.20 -10.78
CA HIS A 228 -18.54 -13.63 -10.79
C HIS A 228 -18.72 -14.91 -11.61
N LEU A 229 -18.05 -15.04 -12.76
CA LEU A 229 -18.09 -16.25 -13.56
C LEU A 229 -17.47 -17.44 -12.81
N ILE A 230 -16.29 -17.28 -12.21
CA ILE A 230 -15.66 -18.32 -11.39
C ILE A 230 -16.58 -18.75 -10.24
N THR A 231 -17.21 -17.80 -9.55
CA THR A 231 -18.15 -18.08 -8.46
C THR A 231 -19.37 -18.86 -8.94
N ASN A 232 -19.97 -18.45 -10.06
CA ASN A 232 -21.14 -19.12 -10.65
C ASN A 232 -20.84 -20.58 -11.06
N TYR A 233 -19.59 -20.89 -11.40
CA TYR A 233 -19.15 -22.23 -11.79
C TYR A 233 -18.30 -22.93 -10.71
N ALA A 234 -18.23 -22.37 -9.50
CA ALA A 234 -17.39 -22.89 -8.40
C ALA A 234 -17.68 -24.35 -8.09
N GLN A 235 -18.95 -24.78 -8.16
CA GLN A 235 -19.31 -26.17 -7.92
C GLN A 235 -18.64 -27.13 -8.92
N VAL A 236 -18.64 -26.79 -10.21
CA VAL A 236 -17.99 -27.60 -11.25
C VAL A 236 -16.49 -27.64 -11.00
N LEU A 237 -15.90 -26.47 -10.74
CA LEU A 237 -14.47 -26.33 -10.45
C LEU A 237 -14.06 -27.11 -9.19
N LEU A 238 -14.87 -27.20 -8.14
CA LEU A 238 -14.50 -27.87 -6.88
C LEU A 238 -14.81 -29.37 -6.85
N SER A 239 -15.67 -29.84 -7.76
CA SER A 239 -16.14 -31.24 -7.78
C SER A 239 -15.20 -32.21 -8.48
N GLN A 240 -14.26 -31.71 -9.29
CA GLN A 240 -13.35 -32.52 -10.11
C GLN A 240 -12.07 -31.75 -10.42
N ASP A 241 -11.04 -32.49 -10.82
CA ASP A 241 -9.79 -31.91 -11.29
C ASP A 241 -9.83 -31.62 -12.78
N SER A 242 -9.08 -30.60 -13.20
CA SER A 242 -8.94 -30.23 -14.60
C SER A 242 -8.19 -31.31 -15.38
N THR A 243 -8.56 -31.50 -16.64
CA THR A 243 -7.72 -32.21 -17.60
C THR A 243 -7.14 -31.19 -18.57
N ARG A 244 -5.81 -31.00 -18.51
CA ARG A 244 -5.09 -30.16 -19.46
C ARG A 244 -4.75 -30.94 -20.73
N THR A 245 -5.24 -30.47 -21.86
CA THR A 245 -4.98 -31.06 -23.18
C THR A 245 -4.28 -30.03 -24.08
N SER A 246 -3.11 -30.37 -24.61
CA SER A 246 -2.44 -29.53 -25.62
C SER A 246 -3.25 -29.48 -26.90
N LEU A 247 -3.35 -28.28 -27.49
CA LEU A 247 -3.99 -28.05 -28.77
C LEU A 247 -2.91 -27.82 -29.84
N PRO A 248 -3.13 -28.24 -31.10
CA PRO A 248 -2.22 -27.91 -32.19
C PRO A 248 -2.19 -26.39 -32.44
N TYR A 249 -1.01 -25.83 -32.62
CA TYR A 249 -0.80 -24.44 -33.02
C TYR A 249 -0.04 -24.37 -34.35
N TRP A 250 -0.14 -23.24 -35.04
CA TRP A 250 0.60 -22.98 -36.28
C TRP A 250 1.91 -22.25 -35.93
N ASP A 251 3.06 -22.86 -36.21
CA ASP A 251 4.38 -22.29 -35.93
C ASP A 251 4.90 -21.33 -37.03
N GLY A 252 4.08 -21.06 -38.06
CA GLY A 252 4.46 -20.33 -39.26
C GLY A 252 4.71 -21.21 -40.47
N GLN A 253 4.91 -22.52 -40.28
CA GLN A 253 5.21 -23.49 -41.36
C GLN A 253 4.36 -24.76 -41.31
N LYS A 254 4.03 -25.25 -40.12
CA LYS A 254 3.23 -26.47 -39.92
C LYS A 254 2.37 -26.38 -38.66
N TRP A 255 1.39 -27.28 -38.58
CA TRP A 255 0.67 -27.54 -37.34
C TRP A 255 1.54 -28.39 -36.42
N SER A 256 1.82 -27.88 -35.23
CA SER A 256 2.67 -28.48 -34.20
C SER A 256 1.88 -28.60 -32.89
N ILE A 257 2.18 -29.60 -32.06
CA ILE A 257 1.61 -29.72 -30.71
C ILE A 257 2.68 -29.28 -29.73
N GLY A 258 2.33 -28.37 -28.82
CA GLY A 258 3.26 -27.82 -27.84
C GLY A 258 2.57 -27.21 -26.62
N THR A 259 3.23 -26.25 -26.00
CA THR A 259 2.78 -25.51 -24.81
C THR A 259 2.06 -24.20 -25.15
N GLU A 260 2.05 -23.83 -26.42
CA GLU A 260 1.57 -22.55 -26.95
C GLU A 260 0.05 -22.46 -26.95
N GLN A 261 -0.64 -23.60 -27.13
CA GLN A 261 -2.09 -23.69 -27.06
C GLN A 261 -2.51 -24.91 -26.26
N PHE A 262 -3.49 -24.74 -25.38
CA PHE A 262 -4.03 -25.82 -24.56
C PHE A 262 -5.42 -25.49 -24.05
N VAL A 263 -6.13 -26.51 -23.58
CA VAL A 263 -7.43 -26.37 -22.92
C VAL A 263 -7.39 -27.05 -21.56
N TYR A 264 -7.85 -26.36 -20.51
CA TYR A 264 -8.23 -27.00 -19.26
C TYR A 264 -9.70 -27.39 -19.35
N SER A 265 -9.99 -28.67 -19.18
CA SER A 265 -11.35 -29.21 -19.29
C SER A 265 -11.86 -29.68 -17.94
N TYR A 266 -13.08 -29.26 -17.63
CA TYR A 266 -13.92 -29.74 -16.53
C TYR A 266 -15.19 -30.35 -17.14
N PRO A 267 -15.12 -31.60 -17.64
CA PRO A 267 -16.21 -32.19 -18.39
C PRO A 267 -17.49 -32.34 -17.56
N PRO A 268 -18.67 -32.27 -18.19
CA PRO A 268 -18.89 -31.96 -19.60
C PRO A 268 -19.12 -30.46 -19.88
N SER A 269 -18.95 -29.59 -18.89
CA SER A 269 -19.65 -28.29 -18.87
C SER A 269 -18.77 -27.04 -18.94
N LEU A 270 -17.48 -27.12 -18.59
CA LEU A 270 -16.63 -25.94 -18.51
C LEU A 270 -15.24 -26.21 -19.12
N HIS A 271 -14.78 -25.29 -19.95
CA HIS A 271 -13.48 -25.35 -20.62
C HIS A 271 -12.83 -23.98 -20.61
N PHE A 272 -11.55 -23.92 -20.23
CA PHE A 272 -10.71 -22.73 -20.36
C PHE A 272 -9.78 -22.94 -21.54
N ILE A 273 -9.88 -22.06 -22.54
CA ILE A 273 -9.16 -22.21 -23.79
C ILE A 273 -8.03 -21.17 -23.83
N CYS A 274 -6.80 -21.64 -23.78
CA CYS A 274 -5.61 -20.82 -24.00
C CYS A 274 -5.22 -20.97 -25.47
N ASN A 275 -5.65 -20.02 -26.29
CA ASN A 275 -5.49 -20.06 -27.74
C ASN A 275 -4.80 -18.78 -28.24
N GLN A 276 -3.81 -18.93 -29.12
CA GLN A 276 -3.09 -17.83 -29.77
C GLN A 276 -3.66 -17.47 -31.16
N ASN A 277 -4.72 -18.16 -31.60
CA ASN A 277 -5.34 -17.96 -32.91
C ASN A 277 -6.42 -16.87 -32.85
N ASN A 278 -6.39 -15.92 -33.79
CA ASN A 278 -7.31 -14.78 -33.93
C ASN A 278 -8.76 -15.15 -34.32
N ASN A 279 -9.12 -16.42 -34.31
CA ASN A 279 -10.49 -16.87 -34.59
C ASN A 279 -11.43 -16.51 -33.43
N THR A 280 -12.59 -15.95 -33.76
CA THR A 280 -13.63 -15.59 -32.78
C THR A 280 -14.49 -16.79 -32.41
N PHE A 281 -14.36 -17.27 -31.17
CA PHE A 281 -15.26 -18.25 -30.57
C PHE A 281 -16.26 -17.55 -29.65
N GLY A 282 -17.48 -18.07 -29.57
CA GLY A 282 -18.41 -17.65 -28.51
C GLY A 282 -17.92 -18.17 -27.17
N VAL A 283 -17.34 -17.31 -26.34
CA VAL A 283 -16.86 -17.63 -24.99
C VAL A 283 -17.66 -16.87 -23.94
N LEU A 284 -17.75 -17.43 -22.73
CA LEU A 284 -18.41 -16.78 -21.59
C LEU A 284 -17.62 -15.57 -21.09
N PHE A 285 -16.30 -15.62 -21.25
CA PHE A 285 -15.37 -14.56 -20.85
C PHE A 285 -14.17 -14.55 -21.80
N HIS A 286 -13.74 -13.35 -22.20
CA HIS A 286 -12.58 -13.15 -23.06
C HIS A 286 -11.65 -12.15 -22.37
N SER A 287 -10.48 -12.58 -21.92
CA SER A 287 -9.57 -11.77 -21.10
C SER A 287 -9.20 -10.44 -21.76
N THR A 288 -9.07 -10.42 -23.09
CA THR A 288 -8.69 -9.22 -23.86
C THR A 288 -9.88 -8.35 -24.30
N ASN A 289 -11.13 -8.83 -24.21
CA ASN A 289 -12.29 -8.06 -24.69
C ASN A 289 -12.83 -7.17 -23.58
N VAL A 290 -12.49 -5.89 -23.66
CA VAL A 290 -12.98 -4.83 -22.76
C VAL A 290 -13.78 -3.76 -23.52
N SER A 291 -14.16 -4.04 -24.77
CA SER A 291 -14.74 -3.04 -25.69
C SER A 291 -16.10 -2.49 -25.25
N ASP A 292 -16.82 -3.23 -24.40
CA ASP A 292 -18.10 -2.84 -23.82
C ASP A 292 -17.97 -2.17 -22.45
N ILE A 293 -16.76 -2.14 -21.88
CA ILE A 293 -16.45 -1.45 -20.64
C ILE A 293 -16.05 -0.02 -20.98
N ARG A 294 -16.68 0.95 -20.33
CA ARG A 294 -16.27 2.34 -20.48
C ARG A 294 -14.88 2.51 -19.89
N SER A 295 -14.00 3.19 -20.61
CA SER A 295 -12.71 3.62 -20.04
C SER A 295 -12.96 4.54 -18.86
N ASP A 296 -12.01 4.58 -17.93
CA ASP A 296 -12.01 5.56 -16.86
C ASP A 296 -12.19 6.97 -17.44
N ASN A 297 -13.19 7.67 -16.93
CA ASN A 297 -13.58 9.02 -17.32
C ASN A 297 -13.54 9.98 -16.12
N THR A 298 -12.76 9.63 -15.09
CA THR A 298 -12.53 10.46 -13.92
C THR A 298 -11.88 11.78 -14.33
N GLU A 299 -12.47 12.89 -13.88
CA GLU A 299 -11.97 14.23 -14.14
C GLU A 299 -11.70 14.94 -12.80
N ILE A 300 -10.57 15.63 -12.71
CA ILE A 300 -10.20 16.42 -11.53
C ILE A 300 -10.60 17.86 -11.77
N PHE A 301 -11.45 18.40 -10.89
CA PHE A 301 -11.85 19.80 -10.92
C PHE A 301 -11.48 20.49 -9.62
N PRO A 302 -10.98 21.73 -9.66
CA PRO A 302 -10.64 22.44 -8.46
C PRO A 302 -11.93 22.91 -7.76
N ILE A 303 -12.18 22.36 -6.56
CA ILE A 303 -13.38 22.68 -5.74
C ILE A 303 -13.16 23.89 -4.83
N ILE A 304 -11.91 24.26 -4.60
CA ILE A 304 -11.49 25.48 -3.91
C ILE A 304 -10.61 26.25 -4.88
N ILE A 305 -11.20 27.27 -5.52
CA ILE A 305 -10.50 28.13 -6.47
C ILE A 305 -10.49 29.55 -5.91
N GLY A 306 -9.35 29.95 -5.38
CA GLY A 306 -9.12 31.30 -4.87
C GLY A 306 -7.76 31.39 -4.19
N PRO A 307 -7.20 32.59 -3.98
CA PRO A 307 -6.05 32.70 -3.12
C PRO A 307 -6.50 32.30 -1.72
N LEU A 308 -6.13 31.10 -1.29
CA LEU A 308 -6.19 30.74 0.11
C LEU A 308 -5.44 31.84 0.89
N GLU A 309 -6.08 32.37 1.93
CA GLU A 309 -5.44 33.35 2.81
C GLU A 309 -4.41 32.63 3.67
N TRP A 310 -3.23 32.42 3.08
CA TRP A 310 -2.12 31.80 3.76
C TRP A 310 -1.60 32.69 4.88
N ARG A 311 -1.17 32.05 5.94
CA ARG A 311 -0.30 32.61 6.96
C ARG A 311 0.92 31.71 7.11
N THR A 312 2.07 32.30 7.41
CA THR A 312 3.32 31.55 7.53
C THR A 312 3.97 31.69 8.88
N TRP A 313 4.67 30.65 9.29
CA TRP A 313 5.57 30.70 10.43
C TRP A 313 6.87 29.98 10.04
N SER A 314 7.96 30.74 9.98
CA SER A 314 9.28 30.16 9.69
C SER A 314 9.79 29.45 10.94
N GLU A 315 10.31 28.25 10.75
CA GLU A 315 10.85 27.44 11.82
C GLU A 315 11.94 28.21 12.58
N ALA A 316 11.84 28.19 13.92
CA ALA A 316 12.75 28.96 14.75
C ALA A 316 14.14 28.30 14.76
N VAL A 317 15.14 29.02 14.25
CA VAL A 317 16.56 28.58 14.27
C VAL A 317 17.06 28.45 15.71
N THR A 318 16.53 29.28 16.62
CA THR A 318 16.78 29.20 18.06
C THR A 318 15.50 28.81 18.80
N SER A 319 15.58 27.80 19.67
CA SER A 319 14.46 27.37 20.50
C SER A 319 14.95 27.05 21.91
N ASN A 320 14.06 27.16 22.89
CA ASN A 320 14.32 26.74 24.28
C ASN A 320 14.13 25.23 24.47
N LEU A 321 14.15 24.46 23.38
CA LEU A 321 14.02 23.01 23.45
C LEU A 321 15.28 22.39 24.08
N PRO A 322 15.15 21.22 24.73
CA PRO A 322 16.29 20.54 25.34
C PRO A 322 17.43 20.31 24.34
N ILE A 323 18.65 20.74 24.68
CA ILE A 323 19.87 20.52 23.86
C ILE A 323 20.64 19.33 24.45
N LEU A 324 21.09 18.43 23.58
CA LEU A 324 21.89 17.27 23.96
C LEU A 324 23.30 17.58 23.46
N THR A 325 24.25 17.63 24.38
CA THR A 325 25.66 17.87 24.06
C THR A 325 26.40 16.55 24.02
N SER A 326 27.05 16.26 22.91
CA SER A 326 27.90 15.08 22.72
C SER A 326 29.22 15.48 22.07
N LEU A 327 30.28 14.73 22.33
CA LEU A 327 31.59 14.94 21.70
C LEU A 327 31.57 14.56 20.21
N ASN A 328 30.74 13.58 19.84
CA ASN A 328 30.58 13.10 18.47
C ASN A 328 29.09 13.16 18.07
N PRO A 329 28.78 13.37 16.78
CA PRO A 329 27.41 13.23 16.28
C PRO A 329 26.84 11.86 16.67
N ILE A 330 25.65 11.85 17.25
CA ILE A 330 24.91 10.63 17.57
C ILE A 330 23.98 10.34 16.39
N GLU A 331 23.87 9.07 16.03
CA GLU A 331 22.97 8.62 14.97
C GLU A 331 21.52 9.08 15.25
N GLN A 332 20.80 9.50 14.21
CA GLN A 332 19.50 10.16 14.32
C GLN A 332 18.44 9.30 15.00
N LEU A 333 18.25 8.04 14.60
CA LEU A 333 17.22 7.18 15.21
C LEU A 333 17.48 6.91 16.68
N LYS A 334 18.75 6.83 17.10
CA LYS A 334 19.10 6.73 18.53
C LYS A 334 18.61 7.93 19.36
N ILE A 335 18.34 9.07 18.73
CA ILE A 335 17.82 10.27 19.40
C ILE A 335 16.31 10.40 19.16
N THR A 336 15.86 10.33 17.90
CA THR A 336 14.46 10.63 17.56
C THR A 336 13.51 9.48 17.88
N ASN A 337 14.04 8.25 17.90
CA ASN A 337 13.31 7.00 17.89
C ASN A 337 12.06 7.01 17.00
N ASP A 338 12.22 7.60 15.82
CA ASP A 338 11.19 7.76 14.79
C ASP A 338 9.94 8.57 15.21
N GLU A 339 9.96 9.25 16.38
CA GLU A 339 8.90 10.18 16.75
C GLU A 339 8.86 11.42 15.84
N THR A 340 9.90 11.65 15.05
CA THR A 340 10.03 12.71 14.05
C THR A 340 11.12 12.33 13.06
N ILE A 341 10.91 12.69 11.80
CA ILE A 341 11.90 12.49 10.74
C ILE A 341 13.00 13.54 10.74
N TYR A 342 12.93 14.55 11.62
CA TYR A 342 13.82 15.71 11.61
C TYR A 342 14.79 15.71 12.81
N LEU A 343 16.09 15.95 12.57
CA LEU A 343 17.05 16.18 13.65
C LEU A 343 18.08 17.26 13.33
N TRP A 344 18.23 18.22 14.25
CA TRP A 344 19.24 19.27 14.16
C TRP A 344 20.58 18.84 14.77
N TYR A 345 21.64 18.89 13.97
CA TYR A 345 23.03 18.81 14.41
C TYR A 345 23.66 20.20 14.37
N ARG A 346 24.31 20.61 15.46
CA ARG A 346 24.88 21.96 15.59
C ARG A 346 26.25 21.94 16.22
N ARG A 347 27.16 22.76 15.70
CA ARG A 347 28.51 22.95 16.26
C ARG A 347 29.05 24.34 15.95
N ASN A 348 29.72 24.94 16.93
CA ASN A 348 30.51 26.15 16.69
C ASN A 348 31.77 25.81 15.90
N VAL A 349 31.98 26.48 14.78
CA VAL A 349 33.14 26.33 13.89
C VAL A 349 33.81 27.69 13.67
N THR A 350 35.13 27.69 13.49
CA THR A 350 35.88 28.89 13.10
C THR A 350 36.36 28.72 11.68
N LEU A 351 35.94 29.62 10.78
CA LEU A 351 36.38 29.58 9.39
C LEU A 351 37.78 30.16 9.28
N THR A 352 38.80 29.34 9.04
CA THR A 352 40.18 29.83 8.86
C THR A 352 40.36 30.53 7.51
N GLN A 353 39.63 30.09 6.49
CA GLN A 353 39.59 30.64 5.15
C GLN A 353 38.16 30.57 4.61
N THR A 354 37.84 31.44 3.66
CA THR A 354 36.50 31.54 3.04
C THR A 354 36.64 31.37 1.55
N GLN A 355 35.91 30.42 0.97
CA GLN A 355 35.97 30.06 -0.44
C GLN A 355 34.55 29.78 -0.96
N SER A 356 34.33 30.00 -2.25
CA SER A 356 33.05 29.69 -2.89
C SER A 356 32.81 28.19 -3.13
N HIS A 357 33.83 27.36 -2.90
CA HIS A 357 33.77 25.92 -3.09
C HIS A 357 34.39 25.18 -1.90
N THR A 358 33.70 25.20 -0.76
CA THR A 358 34.14 24.46 0.43
C THR A 358 33.45 23.11 0.47
N LEU A 359 34.22 22.02 0.33
CA LEU A 359 33.68 20.67 0.42
C LEU A 359 33.38 20.29 1.88
N VAL A 360 32.14 19.90 2.13
CA VAL A 360 31.71 19.30 3.39
C VAL A 360 31.37 17.83 3.13
N ARG A 361 31.87 16.96 4.02
CA ARG A 361 31.60 15.52 3.99
C ARG A 361 30.94 15.10 5.28
N VAL A 362 29.82 14.40 5.17
CA VAL A 362 29.05 13.89 6.30
C VAL A 362 28.85 12.39 6.10
N GLU A 363 29.23 11.60 7.10
CA GLU A 363 28.85 10.19 7.15
C GLU A 363 27.38 10.11 7.58
N THR A 364 26.55 9.53 6.73
CA THR A 364 25.11 9.41 6.94
C THR A 364 24.64 8.04 6.44
N ARG A 365 23.35 7.75 6.58
CA ARG A 365 22.72 6.58 5.97
C ARG A 365 22.15 6.94 4.60
N LYS A 366 21.92 5.89 3.81
CA LYS A 366 21.01 5.93 2.67
C LYS A 366 19.61 6.37 3.11
N ALA A 367 18.77 6.85 2.19
CA ALA A 367 17.43 7.38 2.47
C ALA A 367 17.40 8.59 3.43
N ASN A 368 18.37 9.50 3.30
CA ASN A 368 18.44 10.72 4.11
C ASN A 368 18.64 11.94 3.23
N ALA A 369 17.95 13.03 3.57
CA ALA A 369 18.25 14.38 3.09
C ALA A 369 18.90 15.22 4.19
N LEU A 370 19.85 16.07 3.81
CA LEU A 370 20.60 16.94 4.70
C LEU A 370 20.55 18.38 4.20
N LEU A 371 20.03 19.30 5.01
CA LEU A 371 20.05 20.74 4.74
C LEU A 371 21.14 21.41 5.56
N PHE A 372 21.97 22.24 4.92
CA PHE A 372 23.15 22.86 5.52
C PHE A 372 22.94 24.35 5.77
N PHE A 373 23.31 24.82 6.97
CA PHE A 373 23.20 26.23 7.37
C PHE A 373 24.44 26.72 8.10
N LEU A 374 24.66 28.04 8.06
CA LEU A 374 25.68 28.72 8.85
C LEU A 374 25.09 30.01 9.46
N ASN A 375 25.05 30.09 10.80
CA ASN A 375 24.31 31.10 11.56
C ASN A 375 22.86 31.26 11.05
N GLY A 376 22.15 30.16 10.81
CA GLY A 376 20.79 30.15 10.27
C GLY A 376 20.66 30.51 8.79
N LYS A 377 21.73 30.90 8.08
CA LYS A 377 21.68 31.12 6.63
C LYS A 377 21.83 29.78 5.90
N TYR A 378 20.84 29.42 5.08
CA TYR A 378 20.88 28.23 4.23
C TYR A 378 22.00 28.32 3.19
N LEU A 379 22.72 27.21 3.00
CA LEU A 379 23.88 27.10 2.12
C LEU A 379 23.70 26.07 1.00
N GLY A 380 22.82 25.11 1.17
CA GLY A 380 22.57 24.04 0.20
C GLY A 380 22.03 22.78 0.84
N GLU A 381 21.80 21.77 0.02
CA GLU A 381 21.26 20.48 0.42
C GLU A 381 21.97 19.32 -0.28
N PHE A 382 22.04 18.20 0.44
CA PHE A 382 22.38 16.90 -0.11
C PHE A 382 21.16 16.02 0.05
N ASP A 383 20.84 15.25 -0.98
CA ASP A 383 19.66 14.39 -0.98
C ASP A 383 19.98 13.05 -1.61
N ASN A 384 19.51 11.97 -0.98
CA ASN A 384 19.72 10.60 -1.40
C ASN A 384 18.44 9.78 -1.21
N HIS A 385 17.87 9.34 -2.33
CA HIS A 385 16.62 8.57 -2.41
C HIS A 385 16.86 7.06 -2.54
N ASP A 386 18.05 6.57 -2.19
CA ASP A 386 18.31 5.14 -2.19
C ASP A 386 17.78 4.55 -0.88
N HIS A 387 16.74 3.73 -0.94
CA HIS A 387 16.12 3.11 0.26
C HIS A 387 16.68 1.74 0.61
N SER A 388 17.81 1.35 -0.02
CA SER A 388 18.56 0.18 0.43
C SER A 388 19.27 0.43 1.76
N GLN A 389 19.48 -0.66 2.50
CA GLN A 389 20.26 -0.62 3.73
C GLN A 389 21.70 -0.16 3.44
N GLY A 390 22.24 0.73 4.26
CA GLY A 390 23.65 1.07 4.23
C GLY A 390 24.01 2.50 4.64
N SER A 391 25.31 2.71 4.83
CA SER A 391 25.91 4.02 5.05
C SER A 391 26.43 4.62 3.75
N LEU A 392 26.46 5.95 3.66
CA LEU A 392 27.10 6.69 2.57
C LEU A 392 27.84 7.92 3.11
N THR A 393 28.75 8.46 2.32
CA THR A 393 29.39 9.76 2.61
C THR A 393 28.75 10.84 1.73
N ALA A 394 27.88 11.64 2.33
CA ALA A 394 27.27 12.79 1.69
C ALA A 394 28.36 13.84 1.46
N THR A 395 28.57 14.22 0.20
CA THR A 395 29.57 15.24 -0.17
C THR A 395 28.86 16.39 -0.86
N ILE A 396 29.00 17.60 -0.30
CA ILE A 396 28.41 18.83 -0.84
C ILE A 396 29.47 19.93 -0.93
N SER A 397 29.37 20.79 -1.94
CA SER A 397 30.14 22.03 -2.03
C SER A 397 29.30 23.20 -1.54
N LEU A 398 29.75 23.88 -0.49
CA LEU A 398 29.11 25.08 0.06
C LEU A 398 29.85 26.36 -0.35
N ASP A 399 29.09 27.40 -0.69
CA ASP A 399 29.64 28.74 -0.92
C ASP A 399 29.75 29.51 0.40
N LEU A 400 30.98 29.63 0.91
CA LEU A 400 31.30 30.38 2.12
C LEU A 400 31.95 31.74 1.83
N SER A 401 32.00 32.18 0.56
CA SER A 401 32.68 33.41 0.16
C SER A 401 32.08 34.68 0.77
N THR A 402 30.81 34.62 1.17
CA THR A 402 30.08 35.74 1.80
C THR A 402 30.36 35.89 3.30
N PHE A 403 31.09 34.95 3.92
CA PHE A 403 31.44 34.98 5.35
C PHE A 403 32.86 35.54 5.56
N LYS A 404 33.18 35.91 6.80
CA LYS A 404 34.51 36.40 7.20
C LYS A 404 35.38 35.28 7.78
N SER A 405 36.66 35.29 7.44
CA SER A 405 37.66 34.41 8.06
C SER A 405 37.98 34.82 9.51
N ASN A 406 38.48 33.86 10.29
CA ASN A 406 38.83 33.97 11.70
C ASN A 406 37.67 34.41 12.61
N GLN A 407 36.43 34.20 12.16
CA GLN A 407 35.23 34.44 12.94
C GLN A 407 34.56 33.09 13.27
N GLN A 408 33.97 33.00 14.46
CA GLN A 408 33.20 31.84 14.87
C GLN A 408 31.76 31.95 14.33
N TYR A 409 31.25 30.82 13.83
CA TYR A 409 29.90 30.66 13.33
C TYR A 409 29.29 29.37 13.91
N LEU A 410 27.98 29.36 14.06
CA LEU A 410 27.20 28.15 14.34
C LEU A 410 26.97 27.44 13.00
N PHE A 411 27.60 26.28 12.81
CA PHE A 411 27.32 25.41 11.68
C PHE A 411 26.22 24.43 12.07
N GLU A 412 25.24 24.28 11.18
CA GLU A 412 24.02 23.53 11.46
C GLU A 412 23.67 22.63 10.28
N ILE A 413 23.23 21.41 10.59
CA ILE A 413 22.73 20.45 9.62
C ILE A 413 21.35 20.01 10.13
N LEU A 414 20.32 20.19 9.31
CA LEU A 414 19.04 19.50 9.52
C LEU A 414 19.06 18.19 8.75
N SER A 415 19.01 17.08 9.47
CA SER A 415 18.86 15.75 8.90
C SER A 415 17.37 15.39 8.80
N ILE A 416 16.97 14.85 7.65
CA ILE A 416 15.61 14.40 7.33
C ILE A 416 15.70 12.92 6.97
N SER A 417 15.08 12.06 7.78
CA SER A 417 15.00 10.62 7.51
C SER A 417 13.82 10.34 6.59
N LEU A 418 14.05 9.65 5.47
CA LEU A 418 13.01 9.35 4.47
C LEU A 418 12.38 7.96 4.69
N GLY A 419 12.45 7.46 5.92
CA GLY A 419 11.91 6.16 6.34
C GLY A 419 12.99 5.12 6.67
N ILE A 420 12.58 4.14 7.46
CA ILE A 420 13.41 3.00 7.87
C ILE A 420 12.96 1.79 7.06
N ASN A 421 13.89 1.17 6.34
CA ASN A 421 13.61 -0.07 5.61
C ASN A 421 13.07 -1.16 6.57
N ASN A 422 12.05 -1.90 6.11
CA ASN A 422 11.12 -2.73 6.89
C ASN A 422 11.73 -3.91 7.68
N ASP A 423 13.04 -4.16 7.59
CA ASP A 423 13.73 -5.32 8.18
C ASP A 423 14.49 -5.06 9.51
N ILE A 424 14.02 -4.20 10.41
CA ILE A 424 14.80 -3.81 11.61
C ILE A 424 14.04 -4.00 12.93
N TRP A 425 14.72 -4.64 13.90
CA TRP A 425 14.30 -4.90 15.29
C TRP A 425 14.87 -3.85 16.27
N GLU A 426 14.13 -3.59 17.37
CA GLU A 426 14.15 -2.41 18.28
C GLU A 426 15.35 -2.23 19.26
N ASN A 427 15.55 -0.99 19.79
CA ASN A 427 15.32 -0.63 21.22
C ASN A 427 15.70 0.83 21.66
N ASN A 428 14.71 1.50 22.30
CA ASN A 428 14.67 2.59 23.33
C ASN A 428 14.98 4.09 23.06
N PHE A 429 14.12 4.96 23.65
CA PHE A 429 13.74 6.37 23.33
C PHE A 429 14.33 7.48 24.24
N ASP A 430 14.57 8.71 23.69
CA ASP A 430 14.12 10.04 24.25
C ASP A 430 14.43 11.28 23.33
N TYR A 431 13.38 12.08 23.05
CA TYR A 431 13.10 13.27 22.17
C TYR A 431 14.16 14.16 21.44
N LYS A 432 13.89 14.45 20.13
CA LYS A 432 14.05 15.77 19.43
C LYS A 432 13.55 15.84 17.96
N GLY A 433 12.90 16.95 17.54
CA GLY A 433 12.27 17.19 16.21
C GLY A 433 12.16 18.67 15.81
N LEU A 434 11.24 19.05 14.90
CA LEU A 434 10.94 20.47 14.61
C LEU A 434 10.23 21.14 15.80
N VAL A 435 10.49 22.42 16.05
CA VAL A 435 9.80 23.26 17.03
C VAL A 435 8.30 23.34 16.70
N GLY A 436 7.94 23.44 15.41
CA GLY A 436 6.55 23.38 14.99
C GLY A 436 5.86 22.06 15.35
N GLU A 437 6.55 20.93 15.18
CA GLU A 437 6.04 19.62 15.59
C GLU A 437 5.93 19.48 17.11
N TYR A 438 6.92 19.97 17.85
CA TYR A 438 6.92 19.99 19.32
C TYR A 438 5.73 20.77 19.88
N PHE A 439 5.44 21.94 19.31
CA PHE A 439 4.27 22.72 19.71
C PHE A 439 2.95 22.20 19.12
N GLN A 440 3.03 21.25 18.20
CA GLN A 440 1.92 20.66 17.44
C GLN A 440 1.12 21.73 16.70
N ILE A 441 1.80 22.65 16.00
CA ILE A 441 1.16 23.83 15.38
C ILE A 441 0.20 23.49 14.23
N TYR A 442 0.19 22.24 13.80
CA TYR A 442 -0.82 21.63 12.92
C TYR A 442 -2.19 21.40 13.60
N THR A 443 -2.27 21.48 14.93
CA THR A 443 -3.53 21.47 15.70
C THR A 443 -3.99 22.89 16.02
N GLU A 444 -5.28 23.09 16.30
CA GLU A 444 -5.81 24.41 16.67
C GLU A 444 -5.16 24.94 17.98
N GLN A 445 -5.00 24.07 18.97
CA GLN A 445 -4.36 24.40 20.24
C GLN A 445 -2.88 24.76 20.06
N GLY A 446 -2.14 23.97 19.28
CA GLY A 446 -0.74 24.24 19.01
C GLY A 446 -0.52 25.48 18.15
N SER A 447 -1.38 25.71 17.16
CA SER A 447 -1.33 26.86 16.25
C SER A 447 -1.42 28.19 17.02
N SER A 448 -2.13 28.22 18.15
CA SER A 448 -2.22 29.40 19.04
C SER A 448 -0.93 29.73 19.80
N LYS A 449 0.06 28.82 19.83
CA LYS A 449 1.34 28.99 20.55
C LYS A 449 2.39 29.79 19.76
N VAL A 450 2.12 30.10 18.49
CA VAL A 450 3.06 30.82 17.61
C VAL A 450 2.40 32.05 16.98
N GLU A 451 3.22 33.05 16.70
CA GLU A 451 2.77 34.26 16.01
C GLU A 451 2.87 34.08 14.49
N TRP A 452 1.73 33.83 13.85
CA TRP A 452 1.65 33.66 12.40
C TRP A 452 1.81 34.99 11.65
N ASN A 453 2.59 34.97 10.58
CA ASN A 453 2.78 36.10 9.68
C ASN A 453 1.75 36.07 8.54
N THR A 454 0.90 37.10 8.48
CA THR A 454 -0.12 37.25 7.43
C THR A 454 0.45 37.70 6.09
N GLN A 455 1.68 38.24 6.05
CA GLN A 455 2.42 38.51 4.81
C GLN A 455 3.11 37.23 4.33
N TRP A 456 2.31 36.22 4.01
CA TRP A 456 2.76 34.84 3.76
C TRP A 456 3.81 34.73 2.64
N THR A 457 3.82 35.64 1.67
CA THR A 457 4.82 35.68 0.59
C THR A 457 6.25 35.81 1.11
N LYS A 458 6.44 36.34 2.32
CA LYS A 458 7.76 36.35 3.00
C LYS A 458 8.26 34.97 3.41
N GLY A 459 7.42 33.95 3.36
CA GLY A 459 7.77 32.54 3.58
C GLY A 459 8.20 31.82 2.29
N ILE A 460 7.94 32.39 1.11
CA ILE A 460 8.34 31.79 -0.17
C ILE A 460 9.87 31.73 -0.23
N ASN A 461 10.40 30.62 -0.75
CA ASN A 461 11.84 30.33 -0.84
C ASN A 461 12.57 30.35 0.50
N LYS A 462 11.84 30.31 1.63
CA LYS A 462 12.47 30.06 2.93
C LYS A 462 12.49 28.56 3.21
N PRO A 463 13.64 28.03 3.64
CA PRO A 463 13.71 26.65 4.10
C PRO A 463 12.85 26.50 5.36
N ILE A 464 12.23 25.33 5.52
CA ILE A 464 11.52 24.91 6.74
C ILE A 464 10.53 25.99 7.22
N THR A 465 9.42 26.12 6.50
CA THR A 465 8.38 27.11 6.81
C THR A 465 7.04 26.42 6.84
N TRP A 466 6.28 26.66 7.92
CA TRP A 466 4.91 26.21 8.04
C TRP A 466 3.99 27.16 7.30
N PHE A 467 3.13 26.61 6.46
CA PHE A 467 2.06 27.31 5.78
C PHE A 467 0.74 26.82 6.33
N GLN A 468 -0.16 27.76 6.64
CA GLN A 468 -1.50 27.42 7.09
C GLN A 468 -2.52 28.27 6.33
N ALA A 469 -3.60 27.63 5.90
CA ALA A 469 -4.77 28.27 5.34
C ALA A 469 -6.01 27.68 5.99
N ARG A 470 -7.13 28.40 5.86
CA ARG A 470 -8.47 27.88 6.16
C ARG A 470 -9.30 27.98 4.90
N PHE A 471 -10.15 26.99 4.71
CA PHE A 471 -11.09 26.94 3.60
C PHE A 471 -12.41 26.32 4.08
N ASN A 472 -13.45 26.51 3.29
CA ASN A 472 -14.78 26.01 3.58
C ASN A 472 -15.26 25.12 2.43
N LEU A 473 -15.97 24.05 2.77
CA LEU A 473 -16.61 23.12 1.84
C LEU A 473 -18.14 23.19 1.90
N ASP A 474 -18.72 24.20 2.56
CA ASP A 474 -20.18 24.38 2.74
C ASP A 474 -20.96 24.49 1.41
N HIS A 475 -20.28 24.81 0.30
CA HIS A 475 -20.88 24.81 -1.04
C HIS A 475 -21.00 23.42 -1.67
N ILE A 476 -20.43 22.38 -1.04
CA ILE A 476 -20.48 20.99 -1.48
C ILE A 476 -21.46 20.24 -0.59
N ILE A 477 -22.38 19.48 -1.19
CA ILE A 477 -23.33 18.68 -0.44
C ILE A 477 -22.59 17.49 0.17
N ARG A 478 -22.90 17.11 1.41
CA ARG A 478 -22.23 15.97 2.10
C ARG A 478 -22.26 14.67 1.30
N GLU A 479 -23.32 14.45 0.52
CA GLU A 479 -23.45 13.29 -0.38
C GLU A 479 -22.38 13.30 -1.48
N ASP A 480 -21.99 14.47 -1.97
CA ASP A 480 -20.92 14.62 -2.97
C ASP A 480 -19.54 14.32 -2.35
N LEU A 481 -19.32 14.69 -1.08
CA LEU A 481 -18.07 14.42 -0.35
C LEU A 481 -17.90 12.94 0.02
N ASN A 482 -19.00 12.21 0.13
CA ASN A 482 -18.98 10.77 0.40
C ASN A 482 -18.84 9.93 -0.87
N THR A 483 -19.10 10.53 -2.04
CA THR A 483 -19.09 9.84 -3.34
C THR A 483 -17.89 10.24 -4.21
N ASN A 484 -17.28 11.40 -3.95
CA ASN A 484 -16.12 11.89 -4.68
C ASN A 484 -14.97 12.18 -3.72
N PRO A 485 -13.77 11.65 -3.99
CA PRO A 485 -12.62 11.90 -3.16
C PRO A 485 -12.15 13.35 -3.26
N ILE A 486 -11.64 13.87 -2.15
CA ILE A 486 -11.01 15.18 -2.10
C ILE A 486 -9.50 15.00 -2.20
N LEU A 487 -8.85 15.80 -3.04
CA LEU A 487 -7.42 15.74 -3.28
C LEU A 487 -6.76 17.09 -2.99
N LEU A 488 -5.60 17.06 -2.33
CA LEU A 488 -4.66 18.17 -2.28
C LEU A 488 -3.76 18.12 -3.53
N ASP A 489 -3.81 19.16 -4.35
CA ASP A 489 -2.84 19.36 -5.43
C ASP A 489 -1.56 20.00 -4.86
N ALA A 490 -0.48 19.22 -4.78
CA ALA A 490 0.81 19.69 -4.29
C ALA A 490 1.60 20.50 -5.33
N GLN A 491 1.04 20.81 -6.49
CA GLN A 491 1.69 21.65 -7.50
C GLN A 491 2.13 23.01 -6.91
N GLY A 492 3.43 23.29 -7.00
CA GLY A 492 4.00 24.58 -6.59
C GLY A 492 4.45 24.66 -5.12
N ILE A 493 4.36 23.56 -4.36
CA ILE A 493 4.98 23.44 -3.04
C ILE A 493 6.21 22.52 -3.07
N ASN A 494 7.23 22.89 -2.30
CA ASN A 494 8.44 22.10 -2.09
C ASN A 494 8.19 20.96 -1.09
N PRO A 495 9.02 19.90 -1.09
CA PRO A 495 8.79 18.69 -0.30
C PRO A 495 8.50 18.99 1.17
N GLY A 496 7.58 18.24 1.76
CA GLY A 496 7.16 18.50 3.13
C GLY A 496 6.12 17.53 3.65
N HIS A 497 5.38 18.00 4.65
CA HIS A 497 4.42 17.22 5.43
C HIS A 497 3.09 17.97 5.50
N ALA A 498 1.99 17.31 5.11
CA ALA A 498 0.67 17.92 5.07
C ALA A 498 -0.22 17.47 6.23
N PHE A 499 -1.02 18.41 6.75
CA PHE A 499 -1.99 18.17 7.80
C PHE A 499 -3.32 18.84 7.46
N ILE A 500 -4.44 18.20 7.83
CA ILE A 500 -5.78 18.78 7.76
C ILE A 500 -6.51 18.59 9.09
N ASN A 501 -6.98 19.67 9.70
CA ASN A 501 -7.67 19.64 10.99
C ASN A 501 -6.90 18.88 12.11
N GLY A 502 -5.56 18.91 12.06
CA GLY A 502 -4.69 18.18 12.97
C GLY A 502 -4.42 16.72 12.60
N ASN A 503 -5.10 16.17 11.59
CA ASN A 503 -4.84 14.86 11.04
C ASN A 503 -3.67 14.90 10.06
N ASP A 504 -2.79 13.92 10.17
CA ASP A 504 -1.59 13.78 9.37
C ASP A 504 -1.91 13.07 8.03
N LEU A 505 -1.77 13.80 6.92
CA LEU A 505 -2.03 13.28 5.57
C LEU A 505 -0.85 12.50 4.99
N GLY A 506 0.33 12.59 5.61
CA GLY A 506 1.58 12.02 5.10
C GLY A 506 2.48 13.02 4.40
N LEU A 507 3.60 12.50 3.92
CA LEU A 507 4.64 13.28 3.24
C LEU A 507 4.21 13.59 1.81
N TYR A 508 4.59 14.76 1.31
CA TYR A 508 4.37 15.10 -0.09
C TYR A 508 5.68 15.51 -0.76
N TRP A 509 5.88 15.00 -1.97
CA TRP A 509 7.07 15.23 -2.76
C TRP A 509 6.79 15.10 -4.26
N LEU A 510 7.00 16.17 -5.01
CA LEU A 510 6.87 16.17 -6.47
C LEU A 510 8.16 15.68 -7.16
N LEU A 511 8.64 14.48 -6.81
CA LEU A 511 9.79 13.87 -7.49
C LEU A 511 9.45 13.60 -8.95
N GLN A 512 10.39 13.83 -9.86
CA GLN A 512 10.17 13.52 -11.27
C GLN A 512 10.32 12.01 -11.50
N GLY A 513 9.27 11.38 -12.02
CA GLY A 513 9.25 9.95 -12.32
C GLY A 513 10.24 9.57 -13.42
N VAL A 514 11.04 8.54 -13.15
CA VAL A 514 12.01 7.96 -14.09
C VAL A 514 11.47 6.65 -14.65
N CYS A 515 11.41 6.55 -15.98
CA CYS A 515 11.07 5.32 -16.70
C CYS A 515 12.34 4.65 -17.22
N HIS A 516 12.36 3.32 -17.21
CA HIS A 516 13.50 2.52 -17.64
C HIS A 516 13.15 1.71 -18.89
N ASP A 517 14.09 1.61 -19.82
CA ASP A 517 13.92 0.84 -21.07
C ASP A 517 13.96 -0.69 -20.86
N SER A 518 14.46 -1.14 -19.71
CA SER A 518 14.51 -2.55 -19.33
C SER A 518 13.15 -3.03 -18.85
N THR A 519 12.78 -4.26 -19.26
CA THR A 519 11.60 -4.96 -18.76
C THR A 519 11.62 -4.91 -17.23
N PRO A 520 10.66 -4.23 -16.57
CA PRO A 520 10.58 -4.26 -15.13
C PRO A 520 10.19 -5.69 -14.69
N CYS A 521 10.19 -5.98 -13.38
CA CYS A 521 9.97 -7.33 -12.82
C CYS A 521 8.85 -8.12 -13.52
N CYS A 522 8.93 -9.46 -13.49
CA CYS A 522 8.20 -10.45 -14.30
C CYS A 522 6.74 -10.23 -14.76
N CYS A 523 5.95 -9.32 -14.17
CA CYS A 523 4.57 -9.00 -14.56
C CYS A 523 4.33 -7.53 -14.98
N GLN A 524 5.34 -6.66 -14.92
CA GLN A 524 5.17 -5.24 -15.25
C GLN A 524 5.31 -5.03 -16.76
N GLN A 525 4.29 -4.42 -17.35
CA GLN A 525 4.14 -4.32 -18.80
C GLN A 525 4.23 -2.88 -19.30
N ALA A 526 3.97 -1.91 -18.43
CA ALA A 526 4.09 -0.49 -18.75
C ALA A 526 4.51 0.34 -17.53
N GLN A 527 5.01 1.55 -17.81
CA GLN A 527 5.28 2.59 -16.83
C GLN A 527 4.59 3.87 -17.30
N ILE A 528 3.93 4.59 -16.38
CA ILE A 528 3.27 5.87 -16.64
C ILE A 528 3.87 6.97 -15.78
N ASN A 529 3.52 8.23 -16.06
CA ASN A 529 4.05 9.41 -15.37
C ASN A 529 5.56 9.64 -15.55
N CYS A 530 6.14 9.14 -16.66
CA CYS A 530 7.51 9.48 -17.05
C CYS A 530 7.66 11.00 -17.17
N LEU A 531 8.68 11.57 -16.52
CA LEU A 531 8.94 13.02 -16.49
C LEU A 531 7.83 13.87 -15.83
N GLN A 532 6.83 13.24 -15.21
CA GLN A 532 5.80 13.88 -14.40
C GLN A 532 6.11 13.65 -12.91
N PRO A 533 5.48 14.40 -11.99
CA PRO A 533 5.59 14.09 -10.57
C PRO A 533 5.16 12.63 -10.27
N THR A 534 5.92 11.91 -9.45
CA THR A 534 5.60 10.56 -8.97
C THR A 534 4.26 10.53 -8.25
N GLN A 535 3.99 11.56 -7.44
CA GLN A 535 2.68 11.82 -6.86
C GLN A 535 2.41 13.32 -6.77
N ARG A 536 1.39 13.80 -7.50
CA ARG A 536 0.92 15.19 -7.46
C ARG A 536 -0.26 15.40 -6.52
N TYR A 537 -1.19 14.45 -6.52
CA TYR A 537 -2.44 14.54 -5.78
C TYR A 537 -2.38 13.68 -4.51
N TYR A 538 -2.79 14.24 -3.38
CA TYR A 538 -2.75 13.60 -2.07
C TYR A 538 -4.16 13.50 -1.52
N HIS A 539 -4.60 12.28 -1.22
CA HIS A 539 -5.97 12.02 -0.77
C HIS A 539 -6.26 12.64 0.60
N ILE A 540 -7.40 13.31 0.70
CA ILE A 540 -7.96 13.87 1.93
C ILE A 540 -9.20 13.04 2.28
N PRO A 541 -9.16 12.23 3.35
CA PRO A 541 -10.33 11.51 3.83
C PRO A 541 -11.50 12.46 4.11
N SER A 542 -12.72 12.02 3.77
CA SER A 542 -13.94 12.81 3.95
C SER A 542 -14.40 12.93 5.41
N ASN A 543 -13.92 12.06 6.30
CA ASN A 543 -14.31 11.97 7.72
C ASN A 543 -13.36 12.68 8.69
#